data_AF-A0AAX2BPR7-F1
#
_entry.id   AF-A0AAX2BPR7-F1
#
_cell.length_a   1.000
_cell.length_b   1.000
_cell.length_c   1.000
_cell.angle_alpha   90.00
_cell.angle_beta   90.00
_cell.angle_gamma   90.00
#
_symmetry.space_group_name_H-M   'P 1'
#
loop_
_entity.id
_entity.type
_entity.pdbx_description
1 polymer ?
#
loop_
_entity_poly.entity_id
_entity_poly.type
_entity_poly.pdbx_seq_one_letter_code
_entity_poly.pdbx_strand_id
1 'polypeptide(L)'
;MKPVNLKIGTDTFEGEDGKPETRDQYPWGLCITLNNDTLTRLGVESNALPGVGDMVAIIGIAKVRSISSHTDDENEQSNSVDLQITDLALAPPKRDEAKELKDAFYPAGGE
;
A
#
# COMPACT_ATOMS: atom_id res chain seq x y z
N MET A 1 -14.77 -3.96 5.40
CA MET A 1 -14.62 -2.64 4.76
C MET A 1 -14.21 -2.85 3.31
N LYS A 2 -14.58 -1.96 2.39
CA LYS A 2 -14.10 -2.03 1.00
C LYS A 2 -12.66 -1.52 0.94
N PRO A 3 -11.77 -2.12 0.13
CA PRO A 3 -10.44 -1.57 -0.10
C PRO A 3 -10.55 -0.18 -0.75
N VAL A 4 -9.60 0.71 -0.46
CA VAL A 4 -9.55 2.09 -0.96
C VAL A 4 -8.16 2.32 -1.57
N ASN A 5 -8.09 2.89 -2.78
CA ASN A 5 -6.81 3.32 -3.37
C ASN A 5 -6.38 4.64 -2.75
N LEU A 6 -5.15 4.69 -2.28
CA LEU A 6 -4.55 5.83 -1.59
C LEU A 6 -3.73 6.73 -2.51
N LYS A 7 -3.82 6.51 -3.83
CA LYS A 7 -3.17 7.31 -4.88
C LYS A 7 -3.90 8.62 -5.11
N ILE A 8 -3.18 9.74 -5.10
CA ILE A 8 -3.74 11.06 -5.43
C ILE A 8 -3.48 11.51 -6.86
N GLY A 9 -2.53 10.88 -7.55
CA GLY A 9 -2.11 11.33 -8.86
C GLY A 9 -1.04 10.44 -9.47
N THR A 10 -0.94 10.55 -10.79
CA THR A 10 0.04 9.89 -11.64
C THR A 10 0.84 11.02 -12.30
N ASP A 11 1.96 11.42 -11.71
CA ASP A 11 2.79 12.47 -12.32
C ASP A 11 3.72 11.83 -13.34
N THR A 12 3.67 12.31 -14.58
CA THR A 12 4.56 11.85 -15.64
C THR A 12 5.64 12.91 -15.82
N PHE A 13 6.88 12.55 -15.54
CA PHE A 13 8.03 13.44 -15.68
C PHE A 13 9.04 12.85 -16.67
N GLU A 14 9.76 13.69 -17.41
CA GLU A 14 10.87 13.21 -18.21
C GLU A 14 12.04 12.90 -17.27
N GLY A 15 12.39 11.62 -17.17
CA GLY A 15 13.59 11.18 -16.45
C GLY A 15 14.87 11.68 -17.12
N GLU A 16 16.00 11.53 -16.45
CA GLU A 16 17.31 12.03 -16.90
C GLU A 16 17.75 11.45 -18.27
N ASP A 17 17.18 10.32 -18.66
CA ASP A 17 17.36 9.65 -19.96
C ASP A 17 16.35 10.10 -21.05
N GLY A 18 15.53 11.13 -20.80
CA GLY A 18 14.51 11.62 -21.74
C GLY A 18 13.32 10.66 -21.92
N LYS A 19 13.14 9.69 -21.02
CA LYS A 19 12.00 8.76 -21.04
C LYS A 19 10.91 9.26 -20.08
N PRO A 20 9.63 9.22 -20.47
CA PRO A 20 8.54 9.53 -19.56
C PRO A 20 8.50 8.48 -18.45
N GLU A 21 8.81 8.91 -17.22
CA GLU A 21 8.65 8.13 -16.02
C GLU A 21 7.37 8.51 -15.31
N THR A 22 6.61 7.49 -14.93
CA THR A 22 5.35 7.66 -14.24
C THR A 22 5.55 7.39 -12.75
N ARG A 23 5.41 8.42 -11.91
CA ARG A 23 5.48 8.26 -10.45
C ARG A 23 4.07 8.24 -9.86
N ASP A 24 3.70 7.08 -9.36
CA ASP A 24 2.52 6.94 -8.53
C ASP A 24 2.78 7.53 -7.14
N GLN A 25 1.96 8.51 -6.76
CA GLN A 25 2.06 9.14 -5.45
C GLN A 25 0.97 8.60 -4.52
N TYR A 26 1.39 7.85 -3.49
CA TYR A 26 0.55 7.32 -2.41
C TYR A 26 0.84 8.07 -1.10
N PRO A 27 0.41 9.33 -0.95
CA PRO A 27 0.72 10.15 0.23
C PRO A 27 0.17 9.57 1.53
N TRP A 28 -0.89 8.76 1.45
CA TRP A 28 -1.44 8.03 2.59
C TRP A 28 -1.07 6.55 2.58
N GLY A 29 -0.24 6.11 1.62
CA GLY A 29 0.25 4.75 1.54
C GLY A 29 1.15 4.42 2.72
N LEU A 30 0.90 3.29 3.37
CA LEU A 30 1.78 2.78 4.41
C LEU A 30 2.94 2.01 3.77
N CYS A 31 4.17 2.48 4.00
CA CYS A 31 5.37 1.74 3.64
C CYS A 31 5.83 0.88 4.81
N ILE A 32 5.92 -0.44 4.60
CA ILE A 32 6.53 -1.38 5.54
C ILE A 32 7.74 -2.04 4.89
N THR A 33 8.81 -2.23 5.68
CA THR A 33 10.00 -2.94 5.23
C THR A 33 10.03 -4.32 5.88
N LEU A 34 10.08 -5.36 5.06
CA LEU A 34 10.26 -6.74 5.51
C LEU A 34 11.75 -7.08 5.43
N ASN A 35 12.40 -7.27 6.58
CA ASN A 35 13.80 -7.70 6.63
C ASN A 35 13.92 -9.21 6.36
N ASN A 36 15.16 -9.72 6.29
CA ASN A 36 15.40 -11.14 6.02
C ASN A 36 14.66 -12.06 6.99
N ASP A 37 14.71 -11.79 8.29
CA ASP A 37 14.05 -12.63 9.31
C ASP A 37 12.52 -12.68 9.10
N THR A 38 11.90 -11.54 8.80
CA THR A 38 10.47 -11.47 8.52
C THR A 38 10.13 -12.17 7.20
N LEU A 39 10.92 -11.99 6.15
CA LEU A 39 10.73 -12.68 4.87
C LEU A 39 10.79 -14.20 5.03
N THR A 40 11.80 -14.71 5.76
CA THR A 40 11.93 -16.13 6.07
C THR A 40 10.72 -16.66 6.86
N ARG A 41 10.25 -15.90 7.87
CA ARG A 41 9.04 -16.28 8.63
C ARG A 41 7.77 -16.30 7.80
N LEU A 42 7.69 -15.46 6.78
CA LEU A 42 6.59 -15.44 5.81
C LEU A 42 6.72 -16.53 4.74
N GLY A 43 7.80 -17.32 4.76
CA GLY A 43 8.07 -18.35 3.75
C GLY A 43 8.51 -17.79 2.40
N VAL A 44 8.99 -16.54 2.36
CA VAL A 44 9.56 -15.94 1.16
C VAL A 44 11.04 -16.30 1.10
N GLU A 45 11.38 -17.20 0.19
CA GLU A 45 12.75 -17.59 -0.07
C GLU A 45 13.53 -16.45 -0.75
N SER A 46 14.81 -16.28 -0.39
CA SER A 46 15.65 -15.21 -0.93
C SER A 46 15.87 -15.30 -2.45
N ASN A 47 15.62 -16.47 -3.05
CA ASN A 47 15.70 -16.70 -4.50
C ASN A 47 14.37 -16.44 -5.25
N ALA A 48 13.29 -16.15 -4.51
CA ALA A 48 11.94 -15.92 -5.04
C ALA A 48 11.37 -14.57 -4.57
N LEU A 49 12.26 -13.59 -4.35
CA LEU A 49 11.85 -12.24 -3.99
C LEU A 49 11.09 -11.59 -5.15
N PRO A 50 9.96 -10.90 -4.88
CA PRO A 50 9.28 -10.08 -5.88
C PRO A 50 10.22 -9.03 -6.48
N GLY A 51 10.02 -8.73 -7.77
CA GLY A 51 10.75 -7.67 -8.46
C GLY A 51 10.30 -6.27 -8.00
N VAL A 52 11.14 -5.28 -8.25
CA VAL A 52 10.76 -3.87 -8.03
C VAL A 52 9.60 -3.52 -8.95
N GLY A 53 8.51 -3.02 -8.38
CA GLY A 53 7.28 -2.67 -9.09
C GLY A 53 6.23 -3.79 -9.14
N ASP A 54 6.54 -5.00 -8.67
CA ASP A 54 5.56 -6.07 -8.58
C ASP A 54 4.49 -5.77 -7.53
N MET A 55 3.24 -6.08 -7.87
CA MET A 55 2.13 -6.00 -6.91
C MET A 55 2.02 -7.30 -6.13
N VAL A 56 1.99 -7.21 -4.81
CA VAL A 56 1.73 -8.32 -3.89
C VAL A 56 0.51 -8.01 -3.04
N ALA A 57 -0.33 -9.01 -2.79
CA ALA A 57 -1.42 -8.86 -1.85
C ALA A 57 -0.89 -9.06 -0.42
N ILE A 58 -1.11 -8.07 0.43
CA ILE A 58 -0.78 -8.14 1.86
C ILE A 58 -2.06 -8.43 2.64
N ILE A 59 -2.05 -9.50 3.43
CA ILE A 59 -3.15 -9.87 4.32
C ILE A 59 -2.59 -9.89 5.73
N GLY A 60 -3.24 -9.21 6.67
CA GLY A 60 -2.75 -9.19 8.04
C GLY A 60 -3.84 -8.99 9.08
N ILE A 61 -3.52 -9.39 10.30
CA ILE A 61 -4.29 -9.12 11.50
C ILE A 61 -3.48 -8.12 12.32
N ALA A 62 -4.14 -7.08 12.82
CA ALA A 62 -3.51 -6.08 13.65
C ALA A 62 -4.32 -5.85 14.93
N LYS A 63 -3.61 -5.60 16.02
CA LYS A 63 -4.17 -5.18 17.30
C LYS A 63 -4.16 -3.65 17.39
N VAL A 64 -5.28 -3.07 17.75
CA VAL A 64 -5.35 -1.63 18.08
C VAL A 64 -4.57 -1.38 19.37
N ARG A 65 -3.62 -0.46 19.32
CA ARG A 65 -2.73 -0.09 20.43
C ARG A 65 -3.22 1.13 21.19
N SER A 66 -3.67 2.14 20.45
CA SER A 66 -4.14 3.41 20.99
C SER A 66 -5.14 4.02 20.03
N ILE A 67 -6.07 4.78 20.59
CA ILE A 67 -6.98 5.66 19.86
C ILE A 67 -6.82 7.03 20.49
N SER A 68 -6.61 8.05 19.67
CA SER A 68 -6.53 9.44 20.12
C SER A 68 -7.52 10.26 19.33
N SER A 69 -8.29 11.08 20.03
CA SER A 69 -9.16 12.09 19.45
C SER A 69 -8.86 13.40 20.16
N HIS A 70 -8.44 14.39 19.40
CA HIS A 70 -8.15 15.73 19.89
C HIS A 70 -8.97 16.73 19.10
N THR A 71 -9.51 17.73 19.80
CA THR A 71 -10.17 18.88 19.18
C THR A 71 -9.36 20.09 19.57
N ASP A 72 -8.85 20.81 18.57
CA ASP A 72 -8.07 22.02 18.80
C ASP A 72 -8.96 23.25 19.06
N ASP A 73 -8.31 24.39 19.32
CA ASP A 73 -8.98 25.67 19.58
C ASP A 73 -9.77 26.20 18.35
N GLU A 74 -9.51 25.69 17.15
CA GLU A 74 -10.25 26.00 15.92
C GLU A 74 -11.45 25.06 15.69
N ASN A 75 -11.73 24.16 16.65
CA ASN A 75 -12.73 23.09 16.57
C ASN A 75 -12.42 22.04 15.48
N GLU A 76 -11.18 21.92 15.02
CA GLU A 76 -10.79 20.85 14.11
C GLU A 76 -10.60 19.54 14.89
N GLN A 77 -11.30 18.50 14.46
CA GLN A 77 -11.22 17.19 15.08
C GLN A 77 -10.13 16.34 14.41
N SER A 78 -9.06 16.07 15.15
CA SER A 78 -7.98 15.15 14.76
C SER A 78 -8.19 13.79 15.40
N ASN A 79 -8.29 12.73 14.58
CA ASN A 79 -8.42 11.35 15.03
C ASN A 79 -7.24 10.53 14.53
N SER A 80 -6.63 9.74 15.42
CA SER A 80 -5.58 8.77 15.06
C SER A 80 -5.81 7.42 15.74
N VAL A 81 -5.38 6.37 15.07
CA VAL A 81 -5.44 4.99 15.56
C VAL A 81 -4.10 4.32 15.30
N ASP A 82 -3.46 3.82 16.35
CA ASP A 82 -2.21 3.08 16.24
C ASP A 82 -2.49 1.58 16.14
N LEU A 83 -1.87 0.92 15.16
CA LEU A 83 -2.05 -0.49 14.88
C LEU A 83 -0.72 -1.24 15.03
N GLN A 84 -0.74 -2.37 15.72
CA GLN A 84 0.37 -3.32 15.76
C GLN A 84 -0.02 -4.57 14.95
N ILE A 85 0.66 -4.80 13.82
CA ILE A 85 0.49 -6.03 13.03
C ILE A 85 0.98 -7.22 13.88
N THR A 86 0.13 -8.22 14.06
CA THR A 86 0.43 -9.46 14.81
C THR A 86 0.63 -10.65 13.89
N ASP A 87 -0.14 -10.71 12.81
CA ASP A 87 -0.10 -11.78 11.83
C ASP A 87 -0.05 -11.13 10.45
N LEU A 88 0.85 -11.62 9.59
CA LEU A 88 1.07 -11.08 8.25
C LEU A 88 1.23 -12.24 7.28
N ALA A 89 0.65 -12.12 6.09
CA ALA A 89 0.79 -13.06 4.99
C ALA A 89 0.94 -12.28 3.69
N LEU A 90 1.77 -12.81 2.80
CA LEU A 90 1.92 -12.33 1.42
C LEU A 90 1.29 -13.36 0.50
N ALA A 91 0.46 -12.89 -0.42
CA ALA A 91 -0.15 -13.74 -1.43
C ALA A 91 0.10 -13.14 -2.83
N PRO A 92 0.18 -14.00 -3.87
CA PRO A 92 0.09 -13.50 -5.22
C PRO A 92 -1.25 -12.75 -5.37
N PRO A 93 -1.28 -11.62 -6.09
CA PRO A 93 -2.54 -10.93 -6.35
C PRO A 93 -3.47 -11.89 -7.10
N LYS A 94 -4.57 -12.32 -6.45
CA LYS A 94 -5.55 -13.23 -7.08
C LYS A 94 -6.06 -12.60 -8.36
N ARG A 95 -5.95 -13.26 -9.51
CA ARG A 95 -6.23 -12.65 -10.83
C ARG A 95 -7.62 -12.01 -10.96
N ASP A 96 -8.67 -12.59 -10.37
CA ASP A 96 -10.04 -12.07 -10.46
C ASP A 96 -10.24 -10.85 -9.54
N GLU A 97 -9.83 -10.94 -8.28
CA GLU A 97 -9.85 -9.79 -7.37
C GLU A 97 -8.86 -8.72 -7.82
N ALA A 98 -7.70 -9.06 -8.34
CA ALA A 98 -6.71 -8.11 -8.84
C ALA A 98 -7.17 -7.42 -10.13
N LYS A 99 -8.05 -8.03 -10.94
CA LYS A 99 -8.69 -7.34 -12.06
C LYS A 99 -9.77 -6.40 -11.56
N GLU A 100 -10.64 -6.83 -10.66
CA GLU A 100 -11.65 -5.94 -10.07
C GLU A 100 -11.00 -4.81 -9.24
N LEU A 101 -9.94 -5.12 -8.48
CA LEU A 101 -9.11 -4.18 -7.73
C LEU A 101 -8.11 -3.43 -8.63
N LYS A 102 -8.00 -3.75 -9.92
CA LYS A 102 -7.24 -2.93 -10.87
C LYS A 102 -8.20 -2.02 -11.62
N ASP A 103 -9.33 -2.54 -12.08
CA ASP A 103 -10.35 -1.78 -12.81
C ASP A 103 -11.09 -0.79 -11.89
N ALA A 104 -11.34 -1.14 -10.62
CA ALA A 104 -11.94 -0.25 -9.64
C ALA A 104 -11.00 0.86 -9.15
N PHE A 105 -9.68 0.67 -9.27
CA PHE A 105 -8.69 1.58 -8.69
C PHE A 105 -7.76 2.25 -9.72
N TYR A 106 -7.69 1.72 -10.93
CA TYR A 106 -6.98 2.23 -12.10
C TYR A 106 -7.88 2.04 -13.34
N PRO A 107 -9.03 2.73 -13.43
CA PRO A 107 -9.80 2.74 -14.67
C PRO A 107 -8.90 3.24 -15.80
N ALA A 108 -8.90 2.54 -16.93
CA ALA A 108 -8.10 2.92 -18.09
C ALA A 108 -8.45 4.37 -18.46
N GLY A 109 -7.44 5.25 -18.41
CA GLY A 109 -7.45 6.69 -18.67
C GLY A 109 -8.79 7.30 -19.07
N GLY A 110 -9.38 8.08 -18.16
CA GLY A 110 -10.41 9.04 -18.53
C GLY A 110 -9.80 10.15 -19.38
N GLU A 111 -10.39 10.37 -20.56
CA GLU A 111 -10.20 11.52 -21.46
C GLU A 111 -10.35 12.87 -20.74
#